data_AF-A0A7V5N9K1-F1
#
_entry.id   AF-A0A7V5N9K1-F1
#
_cell.length_a   1.000
_cell.length_b   1.000
_cell.length_c   1.000
_cell.angle_alpha   90.00
_cell.angle_beta   90.00
_cell.angle_gamma   90.00
#
_symmetry.space_group_name_H-M   'P 1'
#
loop_
_entity.id
_entity.type
_entity.pdbx_description
1 polymer ?
#
loop_
_entity_poly.entity_id
_entity_poly.type
_entity_poly.pdbx_seq_one_letter_code
_entity_poly.pdbx_strand_id
1 'polypeptide(L)' 'MEDFLAFRKMLTPVFIKIVFWLGIVVTILLGLVMLVKGGPLAIVGLIYIFAGPIVVRIWCELIIVIFTINDTLTDIRKHL' A
#
# COMPACT_ATOMS: atom_id res chain seq x y z
N MET A 1 9.47 0.40 26.66
CA MET A 1 8.15 0.32 26.00
C MET A 1 7.55 1.70 25.68
N GLU A 2 8.19 2.81 26.07
CA GLU A 2 7.72 4.16 25.71
C GLU A 2 8.25 4.68 24.37
N ASP A 3 9.38 4.17 23.86
CA ASP A 3 9.92 4.57 22.54
C ASP A 3 9.09 4.07 21.33
N PHE A 4 8.29 3.01 21.51
CA PHE A 4 7.33 2.55 20.49
C PHE A 4 6.09 3.45 20.42
N LEU A 5 5.77 4.16 21.51
CA LEU A 5 4.68 5.13 21.59
C LEU A 5 5.16 6.56 21.32
N ALA A 6 6.45 6.84 21.49
CA ALA A 6 7.05 8.16 21.26
C ALA A 6 7.16 8.56 19.78
N PHE A 7 6.62 7.76 18.84
CA PHE A 7 6.55 8.09 17.41
C PHE A 7 7.90 8.54 16.80
N ARG A 8 9.01 8.14 17.44
CA ARG A 8 10.37 8.58 17.09
C ARG A 8 10.98 7.71 15.99
N LYS A 9 10.45 6.50 15.83
CA LYS A 9 10.69 5.62 14.69
C LYS A 9 9.41 5.62 13.88
N MET A 10 9.47 6.03 12.61
CA MET A 10 8.27 6.01 11.77
C MET A 10 7.69 4.58 11.73
N LEU A 11 6.57 4.38 12.42
CA LEU A 11 5.76 3.14 12.33
C LEU A 11 5.03 3.09 10.99
N THR A 12 4.77 4.26 10.41
CA THR A 12 4.03 4.49 9.16
C THR A 12 4.52 3.65 7.98
N PRO A 13 5.83 3.58 7.62
CA PRO A 13 6.28 2.77 6.49
C PRO A 13 6.03 1.27 6.71
N VAL A 14 6.12 0.77 7.94
CA VAL A 14 5.83 -0.65 8.24
C VAL A 14 4.33 -0.91 8.19
N PHE A 15 3.53 0.00 8.75
CA PHE A 15 2.07 -0.07 8.69
C PHE A 15 1.55 -0.09 7.23
N ILE A 16 2.09 0.78 6.36
CA ILE A 16 1.71 0.82 4.94
C ILE A 16 2.05 -0.50 4.23
N LYS A 17 3.16 -1.18 4.56
CA LYS A 17 3.49 -2.50 3.99
C LYS A 17 2.44 -3.57 4.33
N ILE A 18 1.87 -3.53 5.54
CA ILE A 18 0.80 -4.45 5.95
C ILE A 18 -0.48 -4.16 5.16
N VAL A 19 -0.85 -2.87 5.05
CA VAL A 19 -2.01 -2.43 4.25
C VAL A 19 -1.85 -2.79 2.78
N PHE A 20 -0.64 -2.69 2.23
CA PHE A 20 -0.34 -3.08 0.84
C PHE A 20 -0.66 -4.55 0.57
N TRP A 21 -0.19 -5.44 1.44
CA TRP A 21 -0.43 -6.87 1.27
C TRP A 21 -1.93 -7.19 1.40
N LEU A 22 -2.63 -6.53 2.33
CA LEU A 22 -4.09 -6.60 2.46
C LEU A 22 -4.79 -6.09 1.18
N GLY A 23 -4.33 -4.97 0.63
CA GLY A 23 -4.85 -4.38 -0.61
C GLY A 23 -4.72 -5.33 -1.80
N ILE A 24 -3.58 -6.00 -1.94
CA ILE A 24 -3.40 -7.04 -2.96
C ILE A 24 -4.41 -8.17 -2.78
N VAL A 25 -4.55 -8.71 -1.56
CA VAL A 25 -5.51 -9.77 -1.27
C VAL A 25 -6.94 -9.35 -1.63
N VAL A 26 -7.34 -8.13 -1.26
CA VAL A 26 -8.65 -7.57 -1.62
C VAL A 26 -8.82 -7.44 -3.14
N THR A 27 -7.82 -6.92 -3.87
CA THR A 27 -7.93 -6.80 -5.34
C THR A 27 -8.08 -8.15 -6.03
N ILE A 28 -7.40 -9.19 -5.55
CA ILE A 28 -7.53 -10.55 -6.06
C ILE A 28 -8.92 -11.12 -5.77
N LEU A 29 -9.42 -10.95 -4.54
CA LEU A 29 -10.75 -11.42 -4.15
C LEU A 29 -11.87 -10.73 -4.95
N LEU A 30 -11.80 -9.41 -5.09
CA LEU A 30 -12.76 -8.63 -5.88
C LEU A 30 -12.74 -9.04 -7.35
N GLY A 31 -11.55 -9.21 -7.92
CA GLY A 31 -11.38 -9.71 -9.29
C GLY A 31 -11.98 -11.11 -9.48
N LEU A 32 -11.76 -12.02 -8.53
CA LEU A 32 -12.31 -13.36 -8.56
C LEU A 32 -13.85 -13.36 -8.48
N VAL A 33 -14.43 -12.52 -7.61
CA VAL A 33 -15.90 -12.35 -7.52
C VAL A 33 -16.47 -11.83 -8.83
N MET A 34 -15.79 -10.89 -9.50
CA MET A 34 -16.22 -10.37 -10.82
C MET A 34 -16.16 -11.44 -11.92
N LEU A 35 -15.16 -12.34 -11.86
CA LEU A 35 -15.07 -13.48 -12.78
C LEU A 35 -16.23 -14.47 -12.58
N VAL A 36 -16.55 -14.80 -11.33
CA VAL A 36 -17.63 -15.76 -11.00
C VAL A 36 -19.01 -15.21 -11.40
N LYS A 37 -19.23 -13.89 -11.32
CA LYS A 37 -20.50 -13.27 -11.73
C LYS A 37 -20.76 -13.32 -13.25
N GLY A 38 -19.73 -13.55 -14.06
CA GLY A 38 -19.88 -13.78 -15.51
C GLY A 38 -20.31 -12.55 -16.33
N GLY A 39 -20.44 -12.75 -17.64
CA GLY A 39 -20.83 -11.70 -18.59
C GLY A 39 -19.73 -10.66 -18.85
N PRO A 40 -20.08 -9.43 -19.27
CA PRO A 40 -19.10 -8.35 -19.54
C PRO A 40 -18.21 -8.03 -18.34
N LEU A 41 -18.71 -8.29 -17.12
CA LEU A 41 -17.98 -8.11 -15.86
C LEU A 41 -16.79 -9.06 -15.72
N ALA A 42 -16.80 -10.23 -16.36
CA ALA A 42 -15.66 -11.15 -16.32
C ALA A 42 -14.44 -10.59 -17.06
N ILE A 43 -14.66 -9.87 -18.17
CA ILE A 43 -13.59 -9.22 -18.94
C ILE A 43 -12.97 -8.09 -18.11
N VAL A 44 -13.82 -7.30 -17.44
CA VAL A 44 -13.38 -6.25 -16.52
C VAL A 44 -12.64 -6.85 -15.31
N GLY A 45 -13.13 -7.95 -14.74
CA GLY A 45 -12.50 -8.67 -13.64
C GLY A 45 -11.11 -9.19 -13.98
N LEU A 46 -10.92 -9.70 -15.20
CA LEU A 46 -9.61 -10.15 -15.67
C LEU A 46 -8.60 -8.99 -15.76
N ILE A 47 -9.02 -7.86 -16.36
CA ILE A 47 -8.19 -6.66 -16.42
C ILE A 47 -7.87 -6.17 -15.00
N TYR A 48 -8.84 -6.21 -14.09
CA TYR A 48 -8.69 -5.76 -12.71
C TYR A 48 -7.70 -6.62 -11.90
N ILE A 49 -7.65 -7.94 -12.13
CA ILE A 49 -6.68 -8.83 -11.48
C ILE A 49 -5.23 -8.51 -11.89
N PHE A 50 -5.00 -8.11 -13.13
CA PHE A 50 -3.66 -7.75 -13.61
C PHE A 50 -3.30 -6.29 -13.29
N ALA A 51 -4.22 -5.36 -13.55
CA ALA A 51 -3.98 -3.94 -13.35
C ALA A 51 -4.07 -3.51 -11.86
N GLY A 52 -4.94 -4.15 -11.08
CA GLY A 52 -5.17 -3.84 -9.66
C GLY A 52 -3.89 -3.89 -8.81
N PRO A 53 -3.12 -5.00 -8.81
CA PRO A 53 -1.87 -5.10 -8.08
C PRO A 53 -0.81 -4.09 -8.54
N ILE A 54 -0.77 -3.76 -9.83
CA ILE A 54 0.17 -2.77 -10.39
C ILE A 54 -0.16 -1.38 -9.86
N VAL A 55 -1.43 -0.98 -9.93
CA VAL A 55 -1.89 0.31 -9.40
C VAL A 55 -1.64 0.39 -7.90
N VAL A 56 -2.03 -0.63 -7.13
CA VAL A 56 -1.80 -0.69 -5.68
C VAL A 56 -0.31 -0.58 -5.34
N ARG A 57 0.58 -1.23 -6.10
CA ARG A 57 2.04 -1.10 -5.93
C ARG A 57 2.51 0.34 -6.12
N ILE A 58 2.17 0.96 -7.25
CA ILE A 58 2.62 2.31 -7.58
C ILE A 58 2.15 3.31 -6.51
N TRP A 59 0.87 3.23 -6.13
CA TRP A 59 0.30 4.10 -5.10
C TRP A 59 0.96 3.91 -3.74
N CYS A 60 1.13 2.67 -3.27
CA CYS A 60 1.77 2.40 -1.99
C CYS A 60 3.25 2.80 -1.96
N GLU A 61 3.98 2.59 -3.05
CA GLU A 61 5.40 2.93 -3.15
C GLU A 61 5.62 4.44 -3.09
N LEU A 62 4.80 5.22 -3.80
CA LEU A 62 4.83 6.68 -3.72
C LEU A 62 4.58 7.19 -2.29
N ILE A 63 3.60 6.63 -1.58
CA ILE A 63 3.31 7.03 -0.20
C ILE A 63 4.52 6.72 0.71
N ILE A 64 5.08 5.51 0.62
CA ILE A 64 6.25 5.13 1.43
C ILE A 64 7.45 6.04 1.15
N VAL A 65 7.69 6.38 -0.12
CA VAL A 65 8.79 7.26 -0.53
C VAL A 65 8.62 8.66 0.06
N ILE A 66 7.43 9.25 0.01
CA ILE A 66 7.17 10.58 0.59
C ILE A 66 7.40 10.57 2.10
N PHE A 67 6.92 9.55 2.81
CA PHE A 67 7.16 9.42 4.24
C PHE A 67 8.64 9.24 4.56
N THR A 68 9.36 8.44 3.77
CA THR A 68 10.81 8.24 3.93
C THR A 68 11.58 9.54 3.75
N ILE A 69 11.23 10.37 2.74
CA ILE A 69 11.85 11.68 2.54
C ILE A 69 11.61 12.59 3.75
N ASN A 70 10.38 12.61 4.28
CA ASN A 70 10.04 13.41 5.46
C ASN A 70 10.83 12.98 6.72
N ASP A 71 11.12 11.68 6.85
CA ASP A 71 11.96 11.16 7.92
C ASP A 71 13.39 11.67 7.80
N THR A 72 13.98 11.52 6.61
CA THR A 72 15.34 11.99 6.33
C THR A 72 15.49 13.50 6.58
N LEU A 73 14.50 14.31 6.20
CA LEU A 73 14.48 15.75 6.46
C LEU A 73 14.35 16.07 7.96
N THR A 74 13.55 15.30 8.68
CA THR A 74 13.39 15.46 10.14
C THR A 74 14.64 15.06 10.91
N ASP A 75 15.39 14.08 10.40
CA ASP A 75 16.66 13.63 10.95
C ASP A 75 17.76 14.70 10.77
N ILE A 76 17.90 15.25 9.55
CA ILE A 76 18.84 16.35 9.27
C ILE A 76 18.58 17.56 10.16
N ARG A 77 17.31 17.93 10.38
CA ARG A 77 16.92 19.04 11.28
C ARG A 77 17.32 18.82 12.73
N LYS A 78 17.39 17.58 13.22
CA LYS A 78 17.80 17.29 14.61
C LYS A 78 19.31 17.36 14.81
N HIS A 79 20.08 17.23 13.73
CA HIS A 79 21.54 17.28 13.73
C HIS A 79 22.10 18.68 13.48
N LEU A 80 21.24 19.69 13.34
CA LEU A 80 21.57 21.11 13.12
C LEU A 80 21.04 21.94 14.29
#